data_AF-A0A9E5N0Y9-F1
#
_entry.id   AF-A0A9E5N0Y9-F1
#
_cell.length_a   1.000
_cell.length_b   1.000
_cell.length_c   1.000
_cell.angle_alpha   90.00
_cell.angle_beta   90.00
_cell.angle_gamma   90.00
#
_symmetry.space_group_name_H-M   'P 1'
#
loop_
_entity.id
_entity.type
_entity.pdbx_description
1 polymer ?
#
loop_
_entity_poly.entity_id
_entity_poly.type
_entity_poly.pdbx_seq_one_letter_code
_entity_poly.pdbx_strand_id
1 'polypeptide(L)'
;MEISLIPKGPSMAWLYSCLCWTGCLLAPPTLVADQRLERFEFTQVHMGSELNLTFYAADRQSATAAAQAAFARVGELNERLSDYLPDSEL
;
A
#
# COMPACT_ATOMS: atom_id res chain seq x y z
N MET A 1 24.90 -64.11 -12.91
CA MET A 1 25.65 -62.84 -13.08
C MET A 1 24.67 -61.90 -13.77
N GLU A 2 23.86 -61.19 -12.98
CA GLU A 2 24.01 -59.74 -12.76
C GLU A 2 23.32 -58.96 -13.91
N ILE A 3 22.38 -58.01 -13.75
CA ILE A 3 21.98 -57.14 -12.64
C ILE A 3 20.48 -56.79 -12.81
N SER A 4 19.82 -56.58 -11.67
CA SER A 4 18.51 -55.95 -11.44
C SER A 4 18.20 -54.76 -12.34
N LEU A 5 16.91 -54.48 -12.59
CA LEU A 5 16.36 -53.12 -12.41
C LEU A 5 14.84 -53.17 -12.40
N ILE A 6 14.30 -53.05 -11.19
CA ILE A 6 12.89 -52.79 -10.89
C ILE A 6 12.49 -51.45 -11.55
N PRO A 7 11.39 -51.36 -12.32
CA PRO A 7 10.79 -50.07 -12.62
C PRO A 7 10.02 -49.60 -11.38
N LYS A 8 10.46 -48.47 -10.81
CA LYS A 8 9.79 -47.77 -9.71
C LYS A 8 8.36 -47.41 -10.15
N GLY A 9 7.36 -47.80 -9.36
CA GLY A 9 5.96 -47.46 -9.59
C GLY A 9 5.72 -45.94 -9.63
N PRO A 10 4.64 -45.48 -10.27
CA PRO A 10 4.35 -44.06 -10.40
C PRO A 10 4.22 -43.41 -9.03
N SER A 11 5.04 -42.40 -8.80
CA SER A 11 5.14 -41.65 -7.56
C SER A 11 3.80 -41.06 -7.15
N MET A 12 3.35 -41.42 -5.95
CA MET A 12 2.15 -40.97 -5.23
C MET A 12 2.16 -39.47 -4.86
N ALA A 13 2.95 -38.66 -5.58
CA ALA A 13 3.12 -37.23 -5.39
C ALA A 13 2.11 -36.38 -6.18
N TRP A 14 1.45 -36.95 -7.18
CA TRP A 14 0.47 -36.23 -8.03
C TRP A 14 -0.90 -36.02 -7.38
N LEU A 15 -1.21 -36.72 -6.28
CA LEU A 15 -2.50 -36.59 -5.59
C LEU A 15 -2.56 -35.40 -4.63
N TYR A 16 -1.42 -34.89 -4.17
CA TYR A 16 -1.39 -33.76 -3.22
C TYR A 16 -1.52 -32.38 -3.90
N SER A 17 -1.27 -32.29 -5.21
CA SER A 17 -1.34 -31.01 -5.93
C SER A 17 -2.77 -30.48 -6.13
N CYS A 18 -3.80 -31.35 -6.04
CA CYS A 18 -5.19 -30.95 -6.23
C CYS A 18 -5.86 -30.41 -4.96
N LEU A 19 -5.32 -30.69 -3.77
CA LEU A 19 -5.99 -30.33 -2.51
C LEU A 19 -5.71 -28.89 -2.06
N CYS A 20 -4.71 -28.21 -2.64
CA CYS A 20 -4.34 -26.85 -2.27
C CYS A 20 -5.13 -25.76 -3.02
N TRP A 21 -5.85 -26.10 -4.09
CA TRP A 21 -6.62 -25.10 -4.85
C TRP A 21 -8.01 -24.83 -4.26
N THR A 22 -8.53 -25.75 -3.44
CA THR A 22 -9.92 -25.69 -2.93
C THR A 22 -10.08 -24.86 -1.65
N GLY A 23 -8.99 -24.33 -1.08
CA GLY A 23 -9.00 -23.69 0.24
C GLY A 23 -9.44 -22.22 0.30
N CYS A 24 -9.55 -21.52 -0.82
CA CYS A 24 -9.84 -20.07 -0.81
C CYS A 24 -11.33 -19.72 -0.68
N LEU A 25 -12.26 -20.67 -0.66
CA LEU A 25 -13.70 -20.37 -0.67
C LEU A 25 -14.33 -20.12 0.71
N LEU A 26 -13.58 -20.19 1.81
CA LEU A 26 -14.11 -20.03 3.16
C LEU A 26 -13.59 -18.78 3.88
N ALA A 27 -13.48 -17.66 3.17
CA ALA A 27 -13.25 -16.37 3.81
C ALA A 27 -14.57 -15.86 4.42
N PRO A 28 -14.66 -15.60 5.74
CA PRO A 28 -15.83 -14.96 6.32
C PRO A 28 -16.00 -13.57 5.69
N PRO A 29 -17.23 -13.09 5.45
CA PRO A 29 -17.44 -11.71 5.02
C PRO A 29 -16.83 -10.81 6.08
N THR A 30 -15.77 -10.09 5.73
CA THR A 30 -15.26 -9.01 6.56
C THR A 30 -16.41 -8.03 6.76
N LEU A 31 -16.95 -7.97 7.98
CA LEU A 31 -17.88 -6.92 8.38
C LEU A 31 -17.15 -5.60 8.13
N VAL A 32 -17.55 -4.91 7.08
CA VAL A 32 -17.15 -3.53 6.83
C VAL A 32 -17.78 -2.74 7.96
N ALA A 33 -17.00 -2.51 9.01
CA ALA A 33 -17.40 -1.58 10.05
C ALA A 33 -17.65 -0.24 9.34
N ASP A 34 -18.85 0.32 9.54
CA ASP A 34 -19.20 1.66 9.10
C ASP A 34 -18.35 2.64 9.92
N GLN A 35 -17.08 2.77 9.53
CA GLN A 35 -16.14 3.68 10.17
C GLN A 35 -16.53 5.08 9.73
N ARG A 36 -17.28 5.76 10.61
CA ARG A 36 -17.69 7.13 10.42
C ARG A 36 -16.45 7.99 10.18
N LEU A 37 -16.33 8.50 8.96
CA LEU A 37 -15.24 9.38 8.59
C LEU A 37 -15.48 10.78 9.17
N GLU A 38 -14.46 11.32 9.80
CA GLU A 38 -14.41 12.69 10.30
C GLU A 38 -13.58 13.56 9.37
N ARG A 39 -13.97 14.84 9.25
CA ARG A 39 -13.26 15.82 8.43
C ARG A 39 -12.13 16.45 9.24
N PHE A 40 -10.92 16.39 8.70
CA PHE A 40 -9.72 17.01 9.26
C PHE A 40 -9.13 17.98 8.25
N GLU A 41 -8.79 19.19 8.71
CA GLU A 41 -8.24 20.25 7.87
C GLU A 41 -6.84 20.64 8.37
N PHE A 42 -5.94 20.86 7.41
CA PHE A 42 -4.56 21.26 7.66
C PHE A 42 -4.16 22.34 6.68
N THR A 43 -3.50 23.38 7.17
CA THR A 43 -3.08 24.54 6.37
C THR A 43 -1.61 24.83 6.63
N GLN A 44 -0.84 25.03 5.56
CA GLN A 44 0.53 25.54 5.61
C GLN A 44 0.81 26.46 4.43
N VAL A 45 1.73 27.40 4.62
CA VAL A 45 2.21 28.25 3.52
C VAL A 45 3.33 27.52 2.77
N HIS A 46 3.16 27.35 1.46
CA HIS A 46 4.12 26.75 0.54
C HIS A 46 4.20 27.57 -0.75
N MET A 47 5.39 27.71 -1.34
CA MET A 47 5.59 28.43 -2.62
C MET A 47 4.97 29.85 -2.64
N GLY A 48 4.93 30.54 -1.49
CA GLY A 48 4.32 31.89 -1.38
C GLY A 48 2.79 31.91 -1.38
N SER A 49 2.14 30.76 -1.20
CA SER A 49 0.68 30.62 -1.20
C SER A 49 0.20 29.71 -0.05
N GLU A 50 -1.07 29.82 0.35
CA GLU A 50 -1.66 28.91 1.33
C GLU A 50 -2.08 27.59 0.69
N LEU A 51 -1.53 26.48 1.16
CA LEU A 51 -1.96 25.13 0.82
C LEU A 51 -2.91 24.59 1.90
N ASN A 52 -4.15 24.32 1.51
CA ASN A 52 -5.19 23.76 2.37
C ASN A 52 -5.46 22.30 2.00
N LEU A 53 -5.30 21.39 2.95
CA LEU A 53 -5.57 19.96 2.79
C LEU A 53 -6.75 19.55 3.68
N THR A 54 -7.74 18.89 3.07
CA THR A 54 -8.92 18.35 3.76
C THR A 54 -8.96 16.84 3.60
N PHE A 55 -8.92 16.12 4.70
CA PHE A 55 -9.00 14.66 4.73
C PHE A 55 -10.28 14.21 5.43
N TYR A 56 -10.84 13.10 4.95
CA TYR A 56 -11.90 12.36 5.63
C TYR A 56 -11.30 11.03 6.11
N ALA A 57 -11.13 10.88 7.42
CA ALA A 57 -10.45 9.72 8.01
C ALA A 57 -11.19 9.21 9.24
N ALA A 58 -10.95 7.95 9.61
CA ALA A 58 -11.53 7.35 10.81
C ALA A 58 -10.99 7.98 12.11
N ASP A 59 -9.80 8.57 12.06
CA ASP A 59 -9.14 9.16 13.21
C ASP A 59 -8.15 10.27 12.82
N ARG A 60 -7.79 11.10 13.81
CA ARG A 60 -6.88 12.24 13.64
C ARG A 60 -5.45 11.82 13.33
N GLN A 61 -4.97 10.69 13.84
CA GLN A 61 -3.60 10.23 13.63
C GLN A 61 -3.37 9.88 12.17
N SER A 62 -4.30 9.13 11.57
CA SER A 62 -4.31 8.79 10.14
C SER A 62 -4.32 10.05 9.26
N ALA A 63 -5.20 11.01 9.55
CA ALA A 63 -5.26 12.28 8.82
C ALA A 63 -3.98 13.11 8.97
N THR A 64 -3.39 13.13 10.16
CA THR A 64 -2.15 13.86 10.45
C THR A 64 -0.97 13.26 9.71
N ALA A 65 -0.83 11.93 9.69
CA ALA A 65 0.21 11.25 8.94
C ALA A 65 0.10 11.52 7.43
N ALA A 66 -1.13 11.48 6.89
CA ALA A 66 -1.37 11.82 5.49
C ALA A 66 -1.01 13.28 5.17
N ALA A 67 -1.39 14.23 6.04
CA ALA A 67 -1.04 15.64 5.87
C ALA A 67 0.48 15.86 5.88
N GLN A 68 1.20 15.25 6.83
CA GLN A 68 2.66 15.34 6.90
C GLN A 68 3.34 14.81 5.64
N ALA A 69 2.91 13.65 5.15
CA ALA A 69 3.44 13.09 3.91
C ALA A 69 3.17 14.00 2.69
N ALA A 70 1.97 14.58 2.61
CA ALA A 70 1.61 15.51 1.53
C ALA A 70 2.46 16.78 1.56
N PHE A 71 2.63 17.42 2.74
CA PHE A 71 3.46 18.62 2.86
C PHE A 71 4.94 18.33 2.61
N ALA A 72 5.46 17.18 3.06
CA ALA A 72 6.83 16.77 2.74
C ALA A 72 7.04 16.65 1.23
N ARG A 73 6.08 16.03 0.52
CA ARG A 73 6.13 15.91 -0.94
C ARG A 73 6.07 17.27 -1.63
N VAL A 74 5.27 18.21 -1.13
CA VAL A 74 5.23 19.59 -1.66
C VAL A 74 6.57 20.28 -1.47
N GLY A 75 7.25 20.06 -0.34
CA GLY A 75 8.62 20.53 -0.12
C GLY A 75 9.61 20.02 -1.17
N GLU A 76 9.61 18.71 -1.43
CA GLU A 76 10.44 18.10 -2.49
C GLU A 76 10.13 18.68 -3.87
N LEU A 77 8.85 18.95 -4.17
CA LEU A 77 8.46 19.58 -5.43
C LEU A 77 8.94 21.03 -5.51
N ASN A 78 8.91 21.77 -4.40
CA ASN A 78 9.43 23.14 -4.34
C ASN A 78 10.93 23.20 -4.64
N GLU A 79 11.71 22.23 -4.16
CA GLU A 79 13.13 22.16 -4.47
C GLU A 79 13.42 21.93 -5.96
N ARG A 80 12.50 21.31 -6.71
CA ARG A 80 12.71 20.98 -8.13
C ARG A 80 12.03 21.92 -9.12
N LEU A 81 10.98 22.61 -8.69
CA LEU A 81 10.07 23.36 -9.57
C LEU A 81 10.05 24.86 -9.27
N SER A 82 10.83 25.32 -8.29
CA SER A 82 10.83 26.73 -7.91
C SER A 82 11.71 27.55 -8.86
N ASP A 83 11.13 28.55 -9.50
CA ASP A 83 11.86 29.58 -10.25
C ASP A 83 12.58 30.58 -9.32
N TYR A 84 12.36 30.50 -8.00
CA TYR A 84 12.94 31.41 -7.00
C TYR A 84 14.20 30.86 -6.34
N LEU A 85 14.39 29.54 -6.36
CA LEU A 85 15.52 28.91 -5.67
C LEU A 85 16.69 28.75 -6.65
N PRO A 86 17.88 29.31 -6.34
CA PRO A 86 19.03 29.29 -7.24
C PRO A 86 19.60 27.89 -7.48
N ASP A 87 19.32 26.95 -6.56
CA ASP A 87 19.73 25.54 -6.64
C ASP A 87 18.60 24.60 -7.11
N SER A 88 17.46 25.16 -7.58
CA SER A 88 16.38 24.38 -8.18
C SER A 88 16.86 23.73 -9.49
N GLU A 89 16.31 22.58 -9.89
CA GLU A 89 16.72 21.89 -11.14
C GLU A 89 16.40 22.66 -12.44
N LEU A 90 15.84 23.88 -12.34
CA LEU A 90 15.51 24.78 -13.45
C LEU A 90 16.56 25.88 -13.65
#